data_AF-A0A0X3R8X0-F1
#
_entry.id   AF-A0A0X3R8X0-F1
#
_cell.length_a   1.000
_cell.length_b   1.000
_cell.length_c   1.000
_cell.angle_alpha   90.00
_cell.angle_beta   90.00
_cell.angle_gamma   90.00
#
_symmetry.space_group_name_H-M   'P 1'
#
loop_
_entity.id
_entity.type
_entity.pdbx_description
1 polymer ?
#
loop_
_entity_poly.entity_id
_entity_poly.type
_entity_poly.pdbx_seq_one_letter_code
_entity_poly.pdbx_strand_id
1 'polypeptide(L)'
;MKMRITGMAMMAALLAACGQAPEKTGGTAPAAAPAPTTEAPAATATVVEKEPSIEDGVDPAVWDNEGEPEDPDAGGELTCADNPLATHFFTLVGGNTVDDCGRKDPKVLAAFDALMKGTQDAESTDKDIPSLRKRLLSGPSGPGELVVLQGEPWWFYTACQAHDCPGTALAMLYSPDQSKLVGRLTARCRVWWLGEPTAEQRAQIEQRQPLQDAALKEDSALCE
;
A
#
# COMPACT_ATOMS: atom_id res chain seq x y z
N MET A 1 -30.87 41.39 -6.01
CA MET A 1 -31.05 41.55 -7.47
C MET A 1 -30.76 40.21 -8.12
N LYS A 2 -31.71 39.71 -8.92
CA LYS A 2 -31.63 38.48 -9.71
C LYS A 2 -31.00 38.83 -11.06
N MET A 3 -29.92 38.17 -11.45
CA MET A 3 -29.52 38.08 -12.85
C MET A 3 -29.18 36.63 -13.18
N ARG A 4 -30.07 36.04 -13.98
CA ARG A 4 -29.87 34.78 -14.70
C ARG A 4 -29.22 35.14 -16.03
N ILE A 5 -28.15 34.44 -16.40
CA ILE A 5 -27.66 34.43 -17.78
C ILE A 5 -27.74 32.98 -18.27
N THR A 6 -28.34 32.87 -19.44
CA THR A 6 -28.79 31.68 -20.15
C THR A 6 -27.92 31.50 -21.39
N GLY A 7 -27.69 30.25 -21.80
CA GLY A 7 -27.25 29.89 -23.16
C GLY A 7 -25.73 29.82 -23.36
N MET A 8 -25.16 28.97 -24.21
CA MET A 8 -25.73 28.30 -25.38
C MET A 8 -24.82 27.12 -25.79
N ALA A 9 -25.43 26.07 -26.33
CA ALA A 9 -24.79 24.87 -26.88
C ALA A 9 -24.19 25.08 -28.28
N MET A 10 -23.24 24.21 -28.68
CA MET A 10 -23.05 23.64 -30.04
C MET A 10 -22.03 22.48 -29.93
N MET A 11 -22.39 21.21 -30.23
CA MET A 11 -22.28 20.50 -31.53
C MET A 11 -20.85 20.50 -32.11
N ALA A 12 -20.11 19.38 -32.10
CA ALA A 12 -20.21 18.16 -32.93
C ALA A 12 -19.25 18.21 -34.13
N ALA A 13 -18.36 17.21 -34.28
CA ALA A 13 -18.15 16.42 -35.51
C ALA A 13 -16.88 15.54 -35.45
N LEU A 14 -17.12 14.28 -35.81
CA LEU A 14 -16.22 13.19 -36.16
C LEU A 14 -15.10 13.53 -37.16
N LEU A 15 -13.97 12.82 -37.07
CA LEU A 15 -13.23 12.33 -38.24
C LEU A 15 -12.63 10.94 -37.97
N ALA A 16 -12.83 10.06 -38.95
CA ALA A 16 -12.38 8.68 -39.04
C ALA A 16 -11.18 8.57 -40.00
N ALA A 17 -10.29 7.59 -39.80
CA ALA A 17 -9.46 6.90 -40.82
C ALA A 17 -8.58 5.84 -40.11
N CYS A 18 -8.75 4.53 -40.37
CA CYS A 18 -7.97 3.73 -41.35
C CYS A 18 -6.46 3.81 -41.06
N GLY A 19 -5.73 2.78 -40.59
CA GLY A 19 -5.75 1.35 -40.89
C GLY A 19 -4.46 1.00 -41.64
N GLN A 20 -3.65 0.04 -41.14
CA GLN A 20 -2.85 -0.94 -41.93
C GLN A 20 -1.85 -1.71 -41.04
N ALA A 21 -1.99 -3.04 -41.06
CA ALA A 21 -0.96 -4.01 -40.70
C ALA A 21 -0.06 -4.31 -41.91
N PRO A 22 1.05 -5.06 -41.71
CA PRO A 22 1.47 -6.02 -42.71
C PRO A 22 1.68 -7.43 -42.15
N GLU A 23 1.30 -8.40 -42.98
CA GLU A 23 1.53 -9.84 -42.84
C GLU A 23 2.88 -10.29 -43.43
N LYS A 24 3.44 -11.34 -42.79
CA LYS A 24 4.12 -12.55 -43.32
C LYS A 24 5.14 -12.50 -44.46
N THR A 25 6.31 -13.10 -44.20
CA THR A 25 6.95 -14.19 -44.99
C THR A 25 8.10 -14.77 -44.13
N GLY A 26 8.46 -16.05 -43.98
CA GLY A 26 8.04 -17.34 -44.53
C GLY A 26 9.25 -18.30 -44.59
N GLY A 27 9.12 -19.52 -44.02
CA GLY A 27 9.90 -20.74 -44.32
C GLY A 27 11.32 -20.84 -43.72
N THR A 28 11.89 -22.01 -43.36
CA THR A 28 11.47 -23.43 -43.39
C THR A 28 12.46 -24.20 -42.49
N ALA A 29 11.99 -25.21 -41.75
CA ALA A 29 12.84 -26.20 -41.02
C ALA A 29 13.42 -27.26 -42.00
N PRO A 30 14.34 -28.20 -41.62
CA PRO A 30 14.05 -29.25 -40.64
C PRO A 30 15.22 -29.76 -39.75
N ALA A 31 14.84 -30.70 -38.88
CA ALA A 31 15.51 -31.33 -37.73
C ALA A 31 16.63 -32.36 -38.03
N ALA A 32 17.43 -32.72 -37.00
CA ALA A 32 17.57 -34.09 -36.45
C ALA A 32 18.65 -34.18 -35.34
N ALA A 33 18.34 -34.91 -34.26
CA ALA A 33 19.24 -35.43 -33.20
C ALA A 33 19.79 -36.84 -33.60
N PRO A 34 20.50 -37.67 -32.76
CA PRO A 34 20.99 -37.53 -31.38
C PRO A 34 22.46 -38.03 -31.15
N ALA A 35 22.89 -38.08 -29.87
CA ALA A 35 24.21 -38.49 -29.37
C ALA A 35 24.47 -40.01 -29.38
N PRO A 36 25.74 -40.44 -29.11
CA PRO A 36 25.93 -41.41 -28.02
C PRO A 36 27.19 -41.19 -27.15
N THR A 37 27.11 -41.88 -26.02
CA THR A 37 27.98 -42.06 -24.83
C THR A 37 29.40 -42.58 -25.07
N THR A 38 30.32 -42.26 -24.15
CA THR A 38 31.43 -43.16 -23.80
C THR A 38 31.78 -43.05 -22.31
N GLU A 39 31.86 -44.23 -21.69
CA GLU A 39 32.20 -44.53 -20.30
C GLU A 39 33.72 -44.41 -20.00
N ALA A 40 34.05 -44.33 -18.71
CA ALA A 40 35.35 -44.04 -18.11
C ALA A 40 36.43 -45.15 -18.24
N PRO A 41 37.66 -44.84 -17.78
CA PRO A 41 38.24 -45.69 -16.74
C PRO A 41 38.76 -44.93 -15.49
N ALA A 42 38.76 -45.67 -14.38
CA ALA A 42 39.10 -45.32 -12.99
C ALA A 42 40.60 -44.98 -12.80
N ALA A 43 40.94 -43.89 -12.08
CA ALA A 43 41.19 -43.76 -10.63
C ALA A 43 42.67 -43.89 -10.21
N THR A 44 43.23 -42.81 -9.69
CA THR A 44 44.22 -42.82 -8.60
C THR A 44 43.78 -41.81 -7.55
N ALA A 45 43.41 -42.32 -6.37
CA ALA A 45 42.97 -41.51 -5.24
C ALA A 45 44.17 -40.75 -4.64
N THR A 46 44.06 -39.42 -4.63
CA THR A 46 44.87 -38.59 -3.74
C THR A 46 43.97 -38.24 -2.57
N VAL A 47 44.36 -38.65 -1.36
CA VAL A 47 43.67 -38.28 -0.12
C VAL A 47 43.82 -36.79 0.06
N VAL A 48 42.72 -36.06 -0.13
CA VAL A 48 42.60 -34.67 0.33
C VAL A 48 42.04 -34.75 1.74
N GLU A 49 42.85 -34.34 2.71
CA GLU A 49 42.37 -34.13 4.07
C GLU A 49 41.19 -33.16 4.04
N LYS A 50 40.07 -33.57 4.61
CA LYS A 50 38.86 -32.78 4.73
C LYS A 50 39.16 -31.61 5.66
N GLU A 51 39.28 -30.41 5.10
CA GLU A 51 39.26 -29.17 5.88
C GLU A 51 38.01 -29.17 6.77
N PRO A 52 38.11 -28.79 8.06
CA PRO A 52 36.95 -28.75 8.93
C PRO A 52 35.95 -27.74 8.38
N SER A 53 34.68 -28.17 8.27
CA SER A 53 33.63 -27.29 7.81
C SER A 53 33.42 -26.18 8.85
N ILE A 54 33.20 -24.95 8.38
CA ILE A 54 32.89 -23.77 9.18
C ILE A 54 31.63 -23.92 10.06
N GLU A 55 30.91 -25.04 9.92
CA GLU A 55 29.63 -25.31 10.57
C GLU A 55 29.77 -26.19 11.83
N ASP A 56 30.94 -26.79 12.09
CA ASP A 56 31.12 -27.77 13.18
C ASP A 56 31.28 -27.16 14.58
N GLY A 57 31.11 -25.83 14.72
CA GLY A 57 31.32 -25.11 15.98
C GLY A 57 30.28 -24.05 16.34
N VAL A 58 29.20 -23.91 15.57
CA VAL A 58 28.14 -22.93 15.88
C VAL A 58 27.07 -23.62 16.72
N ASP A 59 27.06 -23.33 18.01
CA ASP A 59 26.01 -23.76 18.92
C ASP A 59 24.66 -23.18 18.47
N PRO A 60 23.66 -24.00 18.12
CA PRO A 60 22.33 -23.52 17.72
C PRO A 60 21.68 -22.62 18.78
N ALA A 61 22.07 -22.74 20.05
CA ALA A 61 21.58 -21.90 21.13
C ALA A 61 22.01 -20.42 21.02
N VAL A 62 22.99 -20.10 20.16
CA VAL A 62 23.37 -18.70 19.84
C VAL A 62 22.26 -18.00 19.04
N TRP A 63 21.43 -18.75 18.30
CA TRP A 63 20.33 -18.19 17.53
C TRP A 63 19.05 -17.96 18.34
N ASP A 64 18.94 -18.62 19.51
CA ASP A 64 17.74 -18.55 20.36
C ASP A 64 17.78 -17.41 21.38
N ASN A 65 18.80 -16.55 21.34
CA ASN A 65 19.05 -15.55 22.40
C ASN A 65 18.91 -14.09 21.93
N GLU A 66 17.92 -13.83 21.08
CA GLU A 66 17.36 -12.49 20.86
C GLU A 66 15.95 -12.45 21.50
N GLY A 67 15.88 -12.83 22.78
CA GLY A 67 14.72 -12.52 23.59
C GLY A 67 14.70 -11.02 23.82
N GLU A 68 13.90 -10.30 23.03
CA GLU A 68 13.60 -8.89 23.24
C GLU A 68 13.20 -8.71 24.72
N PRO A 69 13.86 -7.82 25.49
CA PRO A 69 13.48 -7.62 26.87
C PRO A 69 12.02 -7.17 26.89
N GLU A 70 11.15 -7.99 27.46
CA GLU A 70 9.77 -7.60 27.74
C GLU A 70 9.82 -6.45 28.74
N ASP A 71 9.76 -5.22 28.26
CA ASP A 71 9.62 -4.03 29.10
C ASP A 71 8.25 -4.13 29.79
N PRO A 72 8.19 -4.38 31.11
CA PRO A 72 6.91 -4.58 31.81
C PRO A 72 6.08 -3.29 31.93
N ASP A 73 6.64 -2.15 31.51
CA ASP A 73 6.00 -0.83 31.45
C ASP A 73 5.49 -0.47 30.03
N ALA A 74 5.80 -1.27 29.01
CA ALA A 74 5.14 -1.17 27.72
C ALA A 74 3.79 -1.88 27.85
N GLY A 75 2.73 -1.13 28.21
CA GLY A 75 1.37 -1.64 28.15
C GLY A 75 1.18 -2.34 26.80
N GLY A 76 0.95 -3.66 26.84
CA GLY A 76 1.07 -4.53 25.67
C GLY A 76 0.33 -3.99 24.44
N GLU A 77 0.87 -4.26 23.26
CA GLU A 77 0.27 -3.84 21.99
C GLU A 77 -1.20 -4.27 21.96
N LEU A 78 -2.10 -3.27 21.88
CA LEU A 78 -3.54 -3.52 21.81
C LEU A 78 -3.82 -4.39 20.58
N THR A 79 -4.47 -5.54 20.80
CA THR A 79 -4.84 -6.45 19.70
C THR A 79 -6.32 -6.32 19.37
N CYS A 80 -6.74 -6.85 18.20
CA CYS A 80 -8.17 -6.84 17.85
C CYS A 80 -9.04 -7.68 18.81
N ALA A 81 -8.43 -8.56 19.62
CA ALA A 81 -9.14 -9.32 20.66
C ALA A 81 -9.50 -8.42 21.86
N ASP A 82 -8.65 -7.44 22.18
CA ASP A 82 -8.89 -6.47 23.24
C ASP A 82 -9.81 -5.35 22.78
N ASN A 83 -9.62 -4.88 21.54
CA ASN A 83 -10.43 -3.82 20.95
C ASN A 83 -10.62 -4.04 19.45
N PRO A 84 -11.86 -4.11 18.92
CA PRO A 84 -12.09 -4.38 17.50
C PRO A 84 -11.54 -3.30 16.55
N LEU A 85 -11.13 -2.13 17.05
CA LEU A 85 -10.47 -1.09 16.26
C LEU A 85 -8.95 -1.30 16.13
N ALA A 86 -8.34 -2.14 16.97
CA ALA A 86 -6.93 -2.54 16.88
C ALA A 86 -6.73 -3.64 15.81
N THR A 87 -7.22 -3.36 14.60
CA THR A 87 -7.22 -4.24 13.43
C THR A 87 -6.76 -3.45 12.21
N HIS A 88 -6.51 -4.12 11.09
CA HIS A 88 -6.18 -3.47 9.84
C HIS A 88 -7.36 -2.62 9.32
N PHE A 89 -7.06 -1.46 8.77
CA PHE A 89 -8.10 -0.53 8.29
C PHE A 89 -9.02 -1.16 7.23
N PHE A 90 -8.47 -1.99 6.34
CA PHE A 90 -9.25 -2.67 5.29
C PHE A 90 -10.31 -3.60 5.87
N THR A 91 -10.01 -4.28 6.97
CA THR A 91 -10.97 -5.10 7.71
C THR A 91 -12.18 -4.26 8.14
N LEU A 92 -11.96 -3.04 8.62
CA LEU A 92 -13.02 -2.14 9.11
C LEU A 92 -13.89 -1.58 7.97
N VAL A 93 -13.33 -1.32 6.79
CA VAL A 93 -14.09 -0.75 5.67
C VAL A 93 -14.68 -1.79 4.72
N GLY A 94 -14.57 -3.09 5.06
CA GLY A 94 -15.14 -4.19 4.29
C GLY A 94 -14.29 -4.62 3.08
N GLY A 95 -12.97 -4.39 3.15
CA GLY A 95 -11.97 -5.01 2.29
C GLY A 95 -11.59 -6.41 2.77
N ASN A 96 -10.38 -6.86 2.40
CA ASN A 96 -9.87 -8.16 2.84
C ASN A 96 -9.56 -8.14 4.34
N THR A 97 -10.01 -9.18 5.04
CA THR A 97 -9.67 -9.43 6.45
C THR A 97 -8.33 -10.15 6.51
N VAL A 98 -7.42 -9.66 7.33
CA VAL A 98 -6.10 -10.28 7.56
C VAL A 98 -5.92 -10.78 8.99
N ASP A 99 -6.88 -10.50 9.87
CA ASP A 99 -6.93 -10.95 11.25
C ASP A 99 -8.27 -11.63 11.60
N ASP A 100 -8.28 -12.44 12.66
CA ASP A 100 -9.42 -13.30 13.03
C ASP A 100 -10.45 -12.63 13.95
N CYS A 101 -10.18 -11.41 14.44
CA CYS A 101 -11.07 -10.67 15.35
C CYS A 101 -11.57 -9.33 14.82
N GLY A 102 -10.90 -8.72 13.84
CA GLY A 102 -11.38 -7.52 13.18
C GLY A 102 -12.59 -7.82 12.29
N ARG A 103 -13.55 -6.90 12.25
CA ARG A 103 -14.67 -6.99 11.31
C ARG A 103 -15.05 -5.61 10.78
N LYS A 104 -15.76 -5.63 9.66
CA LYS A 104 -16.35 -4.44 9.07
C LYS A 104 -17.13 -3.63 10.12
N ASP A 105 -16.77 -2.36 10.25
CA ASP A 105 -17.45 -1.41 11.12
C ASP A 105 -18.19 -0.37 10.25
N PRO A 106 -19.53 -0.26 10.35
CA PRO A 106 -20.31 0.64 9.52
C PRO A 106 -20.04 2.12 9.81
N LYS A 107 -19.61 2.49 11.03
CA LYS A 107 -19.25 3.87 11.37
C LYS A 107 -17.90 4.22 10.77
N VAL A 108 -16.91 3.33 10.84
CA VAL A 108 -15.60 3.53 10.20
C VAL A 108 -15.76 3.64 8.69
N LEU A 109 -16.56 2.75 8.08
CA LEU A 109 -16.88 2.84 6.65
C LEU A 109 -17.54 4.18 6.29
N ALA A 110 -18.54 4.61 7.05
CA ALA A 110 -19.22 5.88 6.79
C ALA A 110 -18.28 7.09 6.96
N ALA A 111 -17.41 7.07 7.97
CA ALA A 111 -16.39 8.09 8.17
C ALA A 111 -15.40 8.13 7.00
N PHE A 112 -15.02 6.97 6.47
CA PHE A 112 -14.10 6.88 5.34
C PHE A 112 -14.76 7.37 4.06
N ASP A 113 -16.02 6.98 3.81
CA ASP A 113 -16.81 7.49 2.70
C ASP A 113 -16.97 9.02 2.77
N ALA A 114 -17.12 9.58 3.96
CA ALA A 114 -17.16 11.03 4.17
C ALA A 114 -15.79 11.68 3.88
N LEU A 115 -14.69 11.08 4.34
CA LEU A 115 -13.32 11.57 4.08
C LEU A 115 -13.02 11.61 2.57
N MET A 116 -13.40 10.54 1.85
CA MET A 116 -13.17 10.42 0.40
C MET A 116 -13.96 11.43 -0.44
N LYS A 117 -14.98 12.10 0.12
CA LYS A 117 -15.64 13.23 -0.56
C LYS A 117 -14.78 14.49 -0.64
N GLY A 118 -13.59 14.51 -0.04
CA GLY A 118 -12.63 15.61 -0.14
C GLY A 118 -11.50 15.36 -1.14
N THR A 119 -11.55 14.28 -1.93
CA THR A 119 -10.41 13.84 -2.76
C THR A 119 -10.59 14.03 -4.26
N GLN A 120 -11.58 14.81 -4.70
CA GLN A 120 -11.88 15.00 -6.12
C GLN A 120 -10.67 15.53 -6.89
N ASP A 121 -9.95 16.50 -6.31
CA ASP A 121 -8.77 17.12 -6.93
C ASP A 121 -7.53 16.20 -6.92
N ALA A 122 -7.57 15.10 -6.16
CA ALA A 122 -6.52 14.09 -6.09
C ALA A 122 -6.80 12.87 -6.99
N GLU A 123 -8.00 12.77 -7.56
CA GLU A 123 -8.36 11.69 -8.47
C GLU A 123 -7.62 11.84 -9.81
N SER A 124 -7.38 10.72 -10.48
CA SER A 124 -6.86 10.77 -11.86
C SER A 124 -7.98 11.16 -12.82
N THR A 125 -7.62 11.90 -13.86
CA THR A 125 -8.52 12.19 -14.98
C THR A 125 -8.55 11.06 -16.01
N ASP A 126 -7.60 10.13 -15.95
CA ASP A 126 -7.59 8.93 -16.78
C ASP A 126 -8.61 7.91 -16.26
N LYS A 127 -9.48 7.43 -17.16
CA LYS A 127 -10.54 6.47 -16.85
C LYS A 127 -10.04 5.03 -16.76
N ASP A 128 -8.85 4.75 -17.28
CA ASP A 128 -8.23 3.43 -17.23
C ASP A 128 -7.50 3.21 -15.89
N ILE A 129 -7.24 4.29 -15.14
CA ILE A 129 -6.68 4.24 -13.79
C ILE A 129 -7.81 3.92 -12.78
N PRO A 130 -7.63 2.91 -11.89
CA PRO A 130 -8.60 2.64 -10.84
C PRO A 130 -8.79 3.86 -9.93
N SER A 131 -10.00 4.05 -9.41
CA SER A 131 -10.30 5.16 -8.51
C SER A 131 -9.33 5.21 -7.32
N LEU A 132 -9.07 6.41 -6.82
CA LEU A 132 -8.17 6.63 -5.69
C LEU A 132 -8.53 5.73 -4.50
N ARG A 133 -9.82 5.55 -4.20
CA ARG A 133 -10.25 4.62 -3.16
C ARG A 133 -9.76 3.20 -3.41
N LYS A 134 -9.92 2.67 -4.63
CA LYS A 134 -9.47 1.32 -4.95
C LYS A 134 -7.95 1.20 -4.86
N ARG A 135 -7.23 2.25 -5.28
CA ARG A 135 -5.77 2.31 -5.16
C ARG A 135 -5.34 2.31 -3.70
N LEU A 136 -5.88 3.19 -2.84
CA LEU A 136 -5.55 3.24 -1.42
C LEU A 136 -5.84 1.94 -0.65
N LEU A 137 -6.84 1.18 -1.09
CA LEU A 137 -7.24 -0.08 -0.45
C LEU A 137 -6.61 -1.33 -1.10
N SER A 138 -5.61 -1.17 -1.98
CA SER A 138 -4.98 -2.30 -2.67
C SER A 138 -3.69 -2.79 -2.04
N GLY A 139 -2.95 -1.92 -1.36
CA GLY A 139 -1.65 -2.21 -0.77
C GLY A 139 -1.73 -2.60 0.70
N PRO A 140 -0.62 -2.47 1.45
CA PRO A 140 -0.60 -2.76 2.88
C PRO A 140 -1.32 -1.70 3.72
N SER A 141 -1.83 -2.14 4.88
CA SER A 141 -2.22 -1.31 6.02
C SER A 141 -1.70 -1.98 7.28
N GLY A 142 -1.30 -1.20 8.29
CA GLY A 142 -1.01 -1.71 9.63
C GLY A 142 -2.27 -1.83 10.50
N PRO A 143 -2.20 -2.53 11.65
CA PRO A 143 -3.26 -2.49 12.65
C PRO A 143 -3.43 -1.06 13.21
N GLY A 144 -4.63 -0.78 13.70
CA GLY A 144 -4.94 0.51 14.31
C GLY A 144 -4.19 0.74 15.61
N GLU A 145 -3.58 1.91 15.75
CA GLU A 145 -2.87 2.30 16.97
C GLU A 145 -3.67 3.33 17.76
N LEU A 146 -3.92 3.07 19.04
CA LEU A 146 -4.61 4.02 19.91
C LEU A 146 -3.69 5.20 20.25
N VAL A 147 -4.19 6.42 20.07
CA VAL A 147 -3.54 7.66 20.46
C VAL A 147 -4.52 8.52 21.24
N VAL A 148 -4.04 9.27 22.23
CA VAL A 148 -4.88 10.19 23.01
C VAL A 148 -4.50 11.61 22.62
N LEU A 149 -5.46 12.36 22.07
CA LEU A 149 -5.28 13.76 21.68
C LEU A 149 -6.30 14.59 22.45
N GLN A 150 -5.84 15.60 23.19
CA GLN A 150 -6.69 16.45 24.04
C GLN A 150 -7.58 15.68 25.03
N GLY A 151 -7.14 14.49 25.46
CA GLY A 151 -7.91 13.61 26.35
C GLY A 151 -8.98 12.76 25.65
N GLU A 152 -9.14 12.88 24.32
CA GLU A 152 -10.03 12.02 23.53
C GLU A 152 -9.25 10.89 22.86
N PRO A 153 -9.85 9.68 22.75
CA PRO A 153 -9.24 8.57 22.04
C PRO A 153 -9.37 8.77 20.52
N TRP A 154 -8.26 8.57 19.82
CA TRP A 154 -8.17 8.53 18.36
C TRP A 154 -7.42 7.27 17.93
N TRP A 155 -7.77 6.72 16.79
CA TRP A 155 -7.11 5.54 16.23
C TRP A 155 -6.34 5.95 14.98
N PHE A 156 -5.03 5.76 15.01
CA PHE A 156 -4.16 5.99 13.87
C PHE A 156 -4.17 4.76 12.94
N TYR A 157 -4.34 5.01 11.65
CA TYR A 157 -4.28 3.99 10.61
C TYR A 157 -3.51 4.49 9.40
N THR A 158 -3.00 3.55 8.61
CA THR A 158 -2.40 3.78 7.31
C THR A 158 -3.07 2.93 6.24
N ALA A 159 -3.06 3.43 5.00
CA ALA A 159 -3.51 2.71 3.82
C ALA A 159 -2.72 3.21 2.62
N CYS A 160 -2.27 2.33 1.73
CA CYS A 160 -1.56 2.75 0.52
C CYS A 160 -1.81 1.85 -0.68
N GLN A 161 -1.39 2.33 -1.85
CA GLN A 161 -1.43 1.57 -3.08
C GLN A 161 -0.39 0.46 -3.10
N ALA A 162 -0.81 -0.73 -3.53
CA ALA A 162 0.09 -1.85 -3.75
C ALA A 162 1.24 -1.43 -4.68
N HIS A 163 2.46 -1.72 -4.25
CA HIS A 163 3.69 -1.41 -4.99
C HIS A 163 3.98 0.10 -5.18
N ASP A 164 3.19 1.00 -4.61
CA ASP A 164 3.37 2.47 -4.70
C ASP A 164 2.95 3.19 -3.41
N CYS A 165 3.43 2.71 -2.27
CA CYS A 165 3.11 3.36 -0.99
C CYS A 165 3.70 4.77 -0.81
N PRO A 166 4.86 5.12 -1.40
CA PRO A 166 5.30 6.51 -1.39
C PRO A 166 4.40 7.42 -2.24
N GLY A 167 3.96 6.99 -3.43
CA GLY A 167 3.22 7.82 -4.37
C GLY A 167 1.74 7.97 -4.07
N THR A 168 1.09 6.93 -3.55
CA THR A 168 -0.35 6.93 -3.21
C THR A 168 -0.59 6.32 -1.82
N ALA A 169 -0.76 7.17 -0.81
CA ALA A 169 -0.95 6.77 0.58
C ALA A 169 -1.85 7.71 1.38
N LEU A 170 -2.47 7.17 2.41
CA LEU A 170 -3.33 7.86 3.36
C LEU A 170 -2.91 7.48 4.77
N ALA A 171 -2.55 8.48 5.57
CA ALA A 171 -2.35 8.35 7.02
C ALA A 171 -3.48 9.11 7.73
N MET A 172 -4.14 8.49 8.70
CA MET A 172 -5.42 8.98 9.19
C MET A 172 -5.65 8.71 10.67
N LEU A 173 -6.47 9.55 11.28
CA LEU A 173 -6.93 9.47 12.67
C LEU A 173 -8.45 9.35 12.69
N TYR A 174 -8.96 8.28 13.31
CA TYR A 174 -10.38 8.03 13.51
C TYR A 174 -10.78 8.33 14.96
N SER A 175 -11.81 9.16 15.16
CA SER A 175 -12.46 9.32 16.46
C SER A 175 -13.71 8.45 16.51
N PRO A 176 -13.79 7.45 17.42
CA PRO A 176 -14.99 6.63 17.58
C PRO A 176 -16.17 7.43 18.13
N ASP A 177 -15.92 8.39 19.01
CA ASP A 177 -16.94 9.22 19.65
C ASP A 177 -17.58 10.19 18.65
N GLN A 178 -16.76 10.79 17.78
CA GLN A 178 -17.24 11.71 16.74
C GLN A 178 -17.64 10.98 15.46
N SER A 179 -17.33 9.68 15.33
CA SER A 179 -17.47 8.89 14.10
C SER A 179 -16.87 9.64 12.89
N LYS A 180 -15.69 10.23 13.09
CA LYS A 180 -15.02 11.13 12.13
C LYS A 180 -13.62 10.64 11.82
N LEU A 181 -13.23 10.76 10.56
CA LEU A 181 -11.85 10.60 10.10
C LEU A 181 -11.26 11.95 9.72
N VAL A 182 -9.98 12.12 10.00
CA VAL A 182 -9.13 13.16 9.43
C VAL A 182 -7.84 12.52 8.94
N GLY A 183 -7.15 13.11 7.96
CA GLY A 183 -5.95 12.45 7.43
C GLY A 183 -5.10 13.30 6.50
N ARG A 184 -3.92 12.78 6.19
CA ARG A 184 -3.01 13.26 5.16
C ARG A 184 -3.02 12.29 4.00
N LEU A 185 -3.47 12.74 2.85
CA LEU A 185 -3.38 12.03 1.58
C LEU A 185 -2.13 12.48 0.83
N THR A 186 -1.39 11.52 0.33
CA THR A 186 -0.36 11.67 -0.69
C THR A 186 -0.85 10.95 -1.95
N ALA A 187 -0.87 11.65 -3.07
CA ALA A 187 -1.26 11.16 -4.38
C ALA A 187 -0.75 12.15 -5.43
N ARG A 188 -0.51 11.72 -6.67
CA ARG A 188 -0.19 12.67 -7.77
C ARG A 188 0.91 13.70 -7.41
N CYS A 189 1.92 13.24 -6.68
CA CYS A 189 3.06 14.04 -6.20
C CYS A 189 2.68 15.25 -5.31
N ARG A 190 1.50 15.21 -4.68
CA ARG A 190 0.95 16.29 -3.84
C ARG A 190 0.44 15.74 -2.53
N VAL A 191 0.25 16.66 -1.59
CA VAL A 191 -0.26 16.37 -0.24
C VAL A 191 -1.56 17.13 -0.01
N TRP A 192 -2.57 16.45 0.52
CA TRP A 192 -3.84 17.03 0.94
C TRP A 192 -4.14 16.68 2.39
N TRP A 193 -4.68 17.66 3.12
CA TRP A 193 -5.26 17.44 4.43
C TRP A 193 -6.77 17.27 4.29
N LEU A 194 -7.27 16.11 4.70
CA LEU A 194 -8.66 15.70 4.54
C LEU A 194 -9.38 15.71 5.90
N GLY A 195 -10.66 16.09 5.90
CA GLY A 195 -11.49 16.10 7.11
C GLY A 195 -11.23 17.26 8.08
N GLU A 196 -10.46 18.26 7.66
CA GLU A 196 -10.10 19.45 8.45
C GLU A 196 -9.37 19.10 9.77
N PRO A 197 -8.18 18.47 9.71
CA PRO A 197 -7.43 18.14 10.91
C PRO A 197 -6.90 19.40 11.60
N THR A 198 -6.93 19.39 12.93
CA THR A 198 -6.29 20.40 13.79
C THR A 198 -4.77 20.32 13.68
N ALA A 199 -4.05 21.35 14.16
CA ALA A 199 -2.59 21.36 14.13
C ALA A 199 -1.97 20.17 14.90
N GLU A 200 -2.56 19.79 16.04
CA GLU A 200 -2.12 18.65 16.84
C GLU A 200 -2.33 17.32 16.10
N GLN A 201 -3.47 17.15 15.44
CA GLN A 201 -3.75 15.96 14.61
C GLN A 201 -2.78 15.86 13.43
N ARG A 202 -2.45 16.99 12.79
CA ARG A 202 -1.45 17.02 11.71
C ARG A 202 -0.08 16.62 12.20
N ALA A 203 0.37 17.20 13.32
CA ALA A 203 1.65 16.87 13.93
C ALA A 203 1.73 15.39 14.31
N GLN A 204 0.65 14.82 14.85
CA GLN A 204 0.60 13.39 15.19
C GLN A 204 0.73 12.50 13.95
N ILE A 205 0.05 12.86 12.85
CA ILE A 205 0.17 12.14 11.58
C ILE A 205 1.58 12.27 11.00
N GLU A 206 2.18 13.45 11.06
CA GLU A 206 3.54 13.71 10.55
C GLU A 206 4.61 12.96 11.34
N GLN A 207 4.48 12.90 12.66
CA GLN A 207 5.41 12.17 13.52
C GLN A 207 5.37 10.66 13.23
N ARG A 208 4.17 10.10 13.07
CA ARG A 208 3.96 8.65 12.88
C ARG A 208 4.22 8.20 11.45
N GLN A 209 3.86 9.03 10.48
CA GLN A 209 4.11 8.80 9.07
C GLN A 209 4.82 10.02 8.47
N PRO A 210 6.15 10.11 8.57
CA PRO A 210 6.90 11.15 7.88
C PRO A 210 6.66 11.10 6.36
N LEU A 211 6.63 12.27 5.71
CA LEU A 211 6.64 12.30 4.24
C LEU A 211 8.01 11.84 3.74
N GLN A 212 8.01 10.96 2.76
CA GLN A 212 9.22 10.57 2.06
C GLN A 212 9.40 11.49 0.85
N ASP A 213 10.60 12.02 0.63
CA ASP A 213 10.87 12.90 -0.53
C ASP A 213 10.53 12.25 -1.87
N ALA A 214 10.67 10.92 -1.96
CA ALA A 214 10.29 10.12 -3.13
C ALA A 214 8.79 10.23 -3.47
N ALA A 215 7.94 10.58 -2.50
CA ALA A 215 6.52 10.80 -2.71
C ALA A 215 6.19 12.08 -3.47
N LEU A 216 7.15 13.01 -3.57
CA LEU A 216 6.97 14.36 -4.12
C LEU A 216 7.87 14.65 -5.33
N LYS A 217 8.77 13.72 -5.66
CA LYS A 217 9.59 13.67 -6.89
C LYS A 217 8.83 12.76 -7.89
N GLU A 218 8.72 12.95 -9.20
CA GLU A 218 9.35 13.76 -10.24
C GLU A 218 8.43 13.78 -11.48
N ASP A 219 8.72 14.66 -12.45
CA ASP A 219 8.09 14.89 -13.77
C ASP A 219 6.55 14.86 -13.85
N SER A 220 5.96 16.02 -14.18
CA SER A 220 4.50 16.25 -14.24
C SER A 220 3.67 15.20 -15.00
N ALA A 221 4.27 14.45 -15.93
CA ALA A 221 3.62 13.36 -16.66
C ALA A 221 3.43 12.06 -15.84
N LEU A 222 4.20 11.86 -14.77
CA LEU A 222 4.09 10.72 -13.83
C LEU A 222 3.14 11.02 -12.66
N CYS A 223 2.71 12.28 -12.52
CA CYS A 223 1.83 12.76 -11.46
C CYS A 223 0.36 12.90 -11.92
N GLU A 224 -0.02 12.41 -13.10
CA GLU A 224 -1.37 12.49 -13.69
C GLU A 224 -2.08 11.13 -13.72
#